data_AF-A0A918YWY7-F1
#
_entry.id   AF-A0A918YWY7-F1
#
_cell.length_a   1.000
_cell.length_b   1.000
_cell.length_c   1.000
_cell.angle_alpha   90.00
_cell.angle_beta   90.00
_cell.angle_gamma   90.00
#
_symmetry.space_group_name_H-M   'P 1'
#
loop_
_entity.id
_entity.type
_entity.pdbx_description
1 polymer ?
#
loop_
_entity_poly.entity_id
_entity_poly.type
_entity_poly.pdbx_seq_one_letter_code
_entity_poly.pdbx_strand_id
1 'polypeptide(L)'
;MNHDMVLRTRVLLLDEGRLGPTVELRAFRLMASVSPAAYLPKLSRALVASSSGLKRWARPELWPAFLEEAVAAAERMDVSDPLRADVLFEARDAYQAHLRAVGRLSEALPGSATATGPGRAERGGQ
;
A
#
# COMPACT_ATOMS: atom_id res chain seq x y z
N MET A 1 -32.39 -12.16 -13.12
CA MET A 1 -32.55 -11.17 -12.03
C MET A 1 -31.15 -10.80 -11.49
N ASN A 2 -30.85 -9.50 -11.47
CA ASN A 2 -29.88 -8.82 -10.58
C ASN A 2 -28.38 -8.66 -10.85
N HIS A 3 -27.89 -8.80 -12.09
CA HIS A 3 -26.54 -8.29 -12.40
C HIS A 3 -26.44 -6.77 -12.21
N ASP A 4 -27.46 -6.05 -12.65
CA ASP A 4 -27.53 -4.58 -12.59
C ASP A 4 -27.56 -4.05 -11.15
N MET A 5 -28.28 -4.72 -10.25
CA MET A 5 -28.32 -4.34 -8.84
C MET A 5 -27.00 -4.62 -8.12
N VAL A 6 -26.29 -5.71 -8.46
CA VAL A 6 -24.95 -5.97 -7.92
C VAL A 6 -23.96 -4.89 -8.36
N LEU A 7 -24.01 -4.47 -9.63
CA LEU A 7 -23.19 -3.37 -10.14
C LEU A 7 -23.56 -2.04 -9.46
N ARG A 8 -24.85 -1.74 -9.33
CA ARG A 8 -25.34 -0.50 -8.70
C ARG A 8 -24.99 -0.42 -7.21
N THR A 9 -25.12 -1.53 -6.49
CA THR A 9 -24.69 -1.65 -5.09
C THR A 9 -23.18 -1.51 -4.95
N ARG A 10 -22.40 -2.08 -5.88
CA ARG A 10 -20.94 -1.93 -5.88
C ARG A 10 -20.51 -0.50 -6.18
N VAL A 11 -21.17 0.18 -7.10
CA VAL A 11 -20.96 1.60 -7.42
C VAL A 11 -21.28 2.49 -6.22
N LEU A 12 -22.45 2.30 -5.58
CA LEU A 12 -22.84 3.06 -4.39
C LEU A 12 -21.84 2.88 -3.24
N LEU A 13 -21.39 1.65 -3.00
CA LEU A 13 -20.45 1.37 -1.92
C LEU A 13 -19.00 1.85 -2.20
N LEU A 14 -18.63 1.99 -3.47
CA LEU A 14 -17.38 2.66 -3.89
C LEU A 14 -17.49 4.18 -3.66
N ASP A 15 -18.64 4.77 -3.98
CA ASP A 15 -18.95 6.18 -3.79
C ASP A 15 -18.99 6.56 -2.29
N GLU A 16 -19.52 5.66 -1.45
CA GLU A 16 -19.59 5.82 0.01
C GLU A 16 -18.25 5.54 0.74
N GLY A 17 -17.22 5.06 0.03
CA GLY A 17 -15.93 4.66 0.63
C GLY A 17 -15.98 3.46 1.58
N ARG A 18 -17.14 2.79 1.69
CA ARG A 18 -17.38 1.66 2.59
C ARG A 18 -16.82 0.35 2.06
N LEU A 19 -16.74 0.20 0.74
CA LEU A 19 -15.95 -0.84 0.10
C LEU A 19 -14.60 -0.25 -0.27
N GLY A 20 -13.69 -0.23 0.70
CA GLY A 20 -12.35 0.36 0.60
C GLY A 20 -11.49 -0.16 -0.57
N PRO A 21 -10.23 0.30 -0.67
CA PRO A 21 -9.27 0.01 -1.77
C PRO A 21 -9.23 -1.46 -2.23
N THR A 22 -9.59 -2.39 -1.35
CA THR A 22 -9.76 -3.81 -1.61
C THR A 22 -10.65 -4.16 -2.81
N VAL A 23 -11.74 -3.44 -3.10
CA VAL A 23 -12.69 -3.84 -4.16
C VAL A 23 -12.24 -3.43 -5.56
N GLU A 24 -11.71 -2.21 -5.70
CA GLU A 24 -11.09 -1.73 -6.94
C GLU A 24 -9.87 -2.58 -7.28
N LEU A 25 -8.97 -2.79 -6.30
CA LEU A 25 -7.80 -3.64 -6.49
C LEU A 25 -8.18 -5.11 -6.77
N ARG A 26 -9.23 -5.66 -6.13
CA ARG A 26 -9.75 -7.00 -6.49
C ARG A 26 -10.27 -7.05 -7.92
N ALA A 27 -10.94 -6.00 -8.39
CA ALA A 27 -11.40 -5.95 -9.78
C ALA A 27 -10.21 -5.92 -10.74
N PHE A 28 -9.20 -5.08 -10.48
CA PHE A 28 -7.98 -5.07 -11.30
C PHE A 28 -7.23 -6.40 -11.28
N ARG A 29 -7.12 -7.07 -10.13
CA ARG A 29 -6.53 -8.42 -10.02
C ARG A 29 -7.27 -9.44 -10.87
N LEU A 30 -8.61 -9.44 -10.83
CA LEU A 30 -9.44 -10.33 -11.65
C LEU A 30 -9.28 -10.02 -13.15
N MET A 31 -9.30 -8.75 -13.52
CA MET A 31 -9.13 -8.36 -14.93
C MET A 31 -7.71 -8.69 -15.44
N ALA A 32 -6.69 -8.57 -14.58
CA ALA A 32 -5.32 -8.97 -14.90
C ALA A 32 -5.13 -10.49 -15.02
N SER A 33 -5.96 -11.31 -14.37
CA SER A 33 -5.92 -12.76 -14.57
C SER A 33 -6.53 -13.20 -15.90
N VAL A 34 -7.45 -12.41 -16.46
CA VAL A 34 -8.10 -12.68 -17.75
C VAL A 34 -7.34 -12.03 -18.90
N SER A 35 -6.86 -10.80 -18.72
CA SER A 35 -6.15 -10.04 -19.75
C SER A 35 -4.94 -9.31 -19.13
N PRO A 36 -3.81 -10.02 -18.95
CA PRO A 36 -2.63 -9.47 -18.29
C PRO A 36 -2.09 -8.21 -18.96
N ALA A 37 -1.95 -8.20 -20.29
CA ALA A 37 -1.39 -7.07 -21.04
C ALA A 37 -2.19 -5.76 -20.84
N ALA A 38 -3.51 -5.85 -20.73
CA ALA A 38 -4.35 -4.67 -20.59
C ALA A 38 -4.45 -4.14 -19.14
N TYR A 39 -4.22 -5.00 -18.14
CA TYR A 39 -4.57 -4.71 -16.75
C TYR A 39 -3.42 -4.81 -15.75
N LEU A 40 -2.31 -5.48 -16.04
CA LEU A 40 -1.11 -5.41 -15.19
C LEU A 40 -0.56 -3.98 -15.04
N PRO A 41 -0.47 -3.15 -16.11
CA PRO A 41 -0.07 -1.75 -15.96
C PRO A 41 -1.00 -0.96 -15.03
N LYS A 42 -2.31 -1.19 -15.17
CA LYS A 42 -3.34 -0.48 -14.39
C LYS A 42 -3.35 -0.91 -12.93
N LEU A 43 -3.17 -2.22 -12.68
CA LEU A 43 -3.07 -2.77 -11.34
C LEU A 43 -1.86 -2.19 -10.60
N SER A 44 -0.68 -2.18 -11.23
CA SER A 44 0.54 -1.62 -10.61
C SER A 44 0.34 -0.15 -10.21
N ARG A 45 -0.16 0.68 -11.12
CA ARG A 45 -0.41 2.10 -10.85
C ARG A 45 -1.47 2.34 -9.78
N ALA A 46 -2.54 1.54 -9.76
CA ALA A 46 -3.58 1.63 -8.74
C ALA A 46 -3.04 1.28 -7.34
N LEU A 47 -2.14 0.30 -7.24
CA LEU A 47 -1.46 -0.08 -6.00
C LEU A 47 -0.51 1.01 -5.51
N VAL A 48 0.27 1.61 -6.40
CA VAL A 48 1.13 2.78 -6.08
C VAL A 48 0.29 3.95 -5.58
N ALA A 49 -0.78 4.32 -6.29
CA ALA A 49 -1.66 5.42 -5.89
C ALA A 49 -2.39 5.16 -4.56
N SER A 50 -2.66 3.89 -4.24
CA SER A 50 -3.26 3.50 -2.95
C SER A 50 -2.27 3.59 -1.79
N SER A 51 -0.96 3.59 -2.09
CA SER A 51 0.14 3.58 -1.12
C SER A 51 0.76 4.95 -0.88
N SER A 52 0.35 5.99 -1.61
CA SER A 52 0.85 7.36 -1.49
C SER A 52 -0.06 8.29 -0.68
N GLY A 53 -1.15 7.76 -0.11
CA GLY A 53 -2.14 8.58 0.61
C GLY A 53 -3.02 9.46 -0.29
N LEU A 54 -2.89 9.37 -1.62
CA LEU A 54 -3.73 10.08 -2.59
C LEU A 54 -5.21 9.66 -2.53
N LYS A 55 -5.53 8.56 -1.83
CA LYS A 55 -6.88 8.10 -1.56
C LYS A 55 -7.22 8.37 -0.08
N ARG A 56 -8.37 9.02 0.16
CA ARG A 56 -8.91 9.33 1.49
C ARG A 56 -9.00 8.12 2.45
N TRP A 57 -9.03 6.91 1.90
CA TRP A 57 -9.22 5.64 2.61
C TRP A 57 -7.93 4.83 2.77
N ALA A 58 -6.76 5.42 2.50
CA ALA A 58 -5.48 4.74 2.58
C ALA A 58 -5.21 4.20 3.99
N ARG A 59 -4.78 2.94 4.07
CA ARG A 59 -4.37 2.25 5.29
C ARG A 59 -2.84 2.12 5.26
N PRO A 60 -2.09 2.97 5.97
CA PRO A 60 -0.61 2.97 5.93
C PRO A 60 0.02 1.61 6.23
N GLU A 61 -0.67 0.80 7.03
CA GLU A 61 -0.25 -0.54 7.43
C GLU A 61 -0.23 -1.53 6.25
N LEU A 62 -0.99 -1.22 5.18
CA LEU A 62 -1.07 -2.04 3.97
C LEU A 62 -0.14 -1.56 2.84
N TRP A 63 0.48 -0.40 2.98
CA TRP A 63 1.34 0.18 1.94
C TRP A 63 2.50 -0.74 1.51
N PRO A 64 3.22 -1.42 2.43
CA PRO A 64 4.29 -2.34 2.01
C PRO A 64 3.77 -3.43 1.07
N ALA A 65 2.65 -4.08 1.45
CA ALA A 65 2.05 -5.16 0.66
C ALA A 65 1.56 -4.68 -0.72
N PHE A 66 0.98 -3.47 -0.79
CA PHE A 66 0.56 -2.90 -2.06
C PHE A 66 1.74 -2.56 -2.97
N LEU A 67 2.82 -2.00 -2.44
CA LEU A 67 4.00 -1.65 -3.22
C LEU A 67 4.75 -2.90 -3.72
N GLU A 68 4.85 -3.94 -2.89
CA GLU A 68 5.40 -5.24 -3.30
C GLU A 68 4.58 -5.86 -4.44
N GLU A 69 3.25 -5.85 -4.32
CA GLU A 69 2.37 -6.33 -5.39
C GLU A 69 2.48 -5.46 -6.66
N ALA A 70 2.68 -4.15 -6.53
CA ALA A 70 2.85 -3.26 -7.69
C ALA A 70 4.09 -3.63 -8.50
N VAL A 71 5.22 -3.87 -7.81
CA VAL A 71 6.46 -4.32 -8.45
C VAL A 71 6.25 -5.69 -9.10
N ALA A 72 5.62 -6.64 -8.40
CA ALA A 72 5.34 -7.96 -8.95
C ALA A 72 4.43 -7.91 -10.18
N ALA A 73 3.43 -7.02 -10.20
CA ALA A 73 2.55 -6.82 -11.36
C ALA A 73 3.32 -6.25 -12.56
N ALA A 74 4.20 -5.27 -12.33
CA ALA A 74 5.07 -4.70 -13.36
C ALA A 74 6.06 -5.74 -13.91
N GLU A 75 6.64 -6.58 -13.06
CA GLU A 75 7.58 -7.63 -13.46
C GLU A 75 6.93 -8.73 -14.29
N ARG A 76 5.63 -8.97 -14.08
CA ARG A 76 4.81 -9.92 -14.85
C ARG A 76 4.35 -9.41 -16.21
N MET A 77 4.52 -8.13 -16.52
CA MET A 77 4.18 -7.59 -17.85
C MET A 77 4.98 -8.31 -18.95
N ASP A 78 4.58 -8.19 -20.20
CA ASP A 78 5.43 -8.70 -21.28
C ASP A 78 6.70 -7.85 -21.41
N VAL A 79 7.85 -8.46 -21.74
CA VAL A 79 9.12 -7.73 -21.90
C VAL A 79 9.10 -6.80 -23.12
N SER A 80 8.27 -7.08 -24.11
CA SER A 80 8.03 -6.23 -25.28
C SER A 80 6.94 -5.18 -25.05
N ASP A 81 6.26 -5.18 -23.90
CA ASP A 81 5.28 -4.14 -23.57
C ASP A 81 6.00 -2.79 -23.38
N PRO A 82 5.70 -1.77 -24.21
CA PRO A 82 6.38 -0.48 -24.15
C PRO A 82 6.17 0.24 -22.80
N LEU A 83 5.11 -0.08 -22.06
CA LEU A 83 4.83 0.52 -20.75
C LEU A 83 5.64 -0.13 -19.62
N ARG A 84 6.27 -1.29 -19.84
CA ARG A 84 6.91 -2.07 -18.77
C ARG A 84 7.97 -1.28 -18.03
N ALA A 85 8.84 -0.58 -18.76
CA ALA A 85 9.95 0.16 -18.15
C ALA A 85 9.44 1.25 -17.21
N ASP A 86 8.49 2.06 -17.67
CA ASP A 86 7.90 3.16 -16.90
C ASP A 86 7.15 2.64 -15.68
N VAL A 87 6.31 1.62 -15.85
CA VAL A 87 5.51 1.04 -14.76
C VAL A 87 6.42 0.39 -13.71
N LEU A 88 7.51 -0.26 -14.12
CA LEU A 88 8.49 -0.85 -13.20
C LEU A 88 9.26 0.23 -12.44
N PHE A 89 9.64 1.31 -13.13
CA PHE A 89 10.30 2.46 -12.50
C PHE A 89 9.38 3.11 -11.46
N GLU A 90 8.14 3.44 -11.82
CA GLU A 90 7.14 4.03 -10.91
C GLU A 90 6.94 3.16 -9.65
N ALA A 91 6.75 1.86 -9.82
CA ALA A 91 6.51 0.94 -8.70
C ALA A 91 7.73 0.81 -7.77
N ARG A 92 8.94 0.70 -8.35
CA ARG A 92 10.18 0.57 -7.57
C ARG A 92 10.56 1.87 -6.87
N ASP A 93 10.39 3.02 -7.52
CA ASP A 93 10.66 4.30 -6.89
C ASP A 93 9.73 4.53 -5.69
N ALA A 94 8.44 4.24 -5.84
CA ALA A 94 7.48 4.31 -4.74
C ALA A 94 7.83 3.35 -3.58
N TYR A 95 8.24 2.11 -3.88
CA TYR A 95 8.68 1.16 -2.86
C TYR A 95 9.94 1.64 -2.13
N GLN A 96 10.95 2.12 -2.87
CA GLN A 96 12.18 2.67 -2.27
C GLN A 96 11.91 3.92 -1.43
N ALA A 97 11.04 4.82 -1.89
CA ALA A 97 10.63 6.00 -1.14
C ALA A 97 9.97 5.60 0.20
N HIS A 98 9.11 4.59 0.19
CA HIS A 98 8.50 4.05 1.40
C HIS A 98 9.55 3.50 2.38
N LEU A 99 10.49 2.67 1.90
CA LEU A 99 11.56 2.12 2.74
C LEU A 99 12.43 3.21 3.37
N ARG A 100 12.79 4.25 2.59
CA ARG A 100 13.53 5.41 3.10
C ARG A 100 12.74 6.15 4.18
N ALA A 101 11.43 6.33 3.99
CA ALA A 101 10.58 7.00 4.98
C ALA A 101 10.51 6.19 6.30
N VAL A 102 10.27 4.89 6.22
CA VAL A 102 10.24 4.00 7.39
C VAL A 102 11.59 3.99 8.11
N GLY A 103 12.70 3.87 7.37
CA GLY A 103 14.05 3.91 7.96
C GLY A 103 14.35 5.22 8.71
N ARG A 104 13.94 6.37 8.14
CA ARG A 104 14.06 7.67 8.81
C ARG A 104 13.19 7.78 10.06
N LEU A 105 11.98 7.22 10.04
CA LEU A 105 11.11 7.14 11.21
C LEU A 105 11.72 6.29 12.33
N SER A 106 12.34 5.16 11.98
CA SER A 106 13.06 4.30 12.93
C SER A 106 14.30 4.98 13.52
N GLU A 107 15.04 5.75 12.73
CA GLU A 107 16.21 6.50 13.20
C GLU A 107 15.82 7.68 14.11
N ALA A 108 14.68 8.33 13.85
CA ALA A 108 14.18 9.46 14.63
C ALA A 108 13.54 9.07 15.97
N LEU A 109 13.26 7.79 16.21
CA LEU A 109 12.77 7.27 17.48
C LEU A 109 13.97 6.82 18.33
N PRO A 110 14.54 7.66 19.21
CA PRO A 110 15.47 7.17 20.23
C PRO A 110 14.70 6.15 21.08
N GLY A 111 15.32 4.99 21.28
CA GLY A 111 14.74 3.92 22.10
C GLY A 111 14.13 4.50 23.36
N SER A 112 12.86 4.22 23.59
CA SER A 112 12.21 4.38 24.89
C SER A 112 12.83 3.38 25.87
N ALA A 113 14.11 3.58 26.16
CA ALA A 113 14.75 3.03 27.32
C ALA A 113 14.08 3.72 28.50
N THR A 114 13.10 3.02 29.06
CA THR A 114 12.63 3.26 30.42
C THR A 114 13.82 3.11 31.36
N ALA A 115 14.57 4.19 31.56
CA ALA A 115 15.40 4.38 32.73
C ALA A 115 14.64 5.26 33.73
N THR A 116 13.40 4.88 34.05
CA THR A 116 12.78 5.21 35.32
C THR A 116 13.37 4.24 36.33
N GLY A 117 14.41 4.68 37.03
CA GLY A 117 14.81 4.10 38.30
C GLY A 117 14.87 5.21 39.34
N PRO A 118 13.79 5.49 40.09
CA PRO A 118 13.88 6.35 41.26
C PRO A 118 14.51 5.54 42.39
N GLY A 119 15.83 5.47 42.40
CA GLY A 119 16.64 4.85 43.45
C GLY A 119 17.24 5.88 44.40
N ARG A 120 16.42 6.71 45.06
CA ARG A 120 16.83 7.39 46.30
C ARG A 120 15.83 7.06 47.39
N ALA A 121 15.96 5.84 47.91
CA ALA A 121 15.45 5.52 49.23
C ALA A 121 16.38 6.14 50.26
N GLU A 122 15.80 6.99 51.09
CA GLU A 122 16.40 7.51 52.31
C GLU A 122 16.57 6.41 53.37
N ARG A 123 17.40 6.74 54.39
CA ARG A 123 17.73 6.07 55.67
C ARG A 123 19.21 5.67 55.67
N GLY A 124 20.09 6.15 56.55
CA GLY A 124 19.94 6.77 57.87
C GLY A 124 21.04 6.16 58.75
N GLY A 125 21.79 6.96 59.51
CA GLY A 125 22.78 6.40 60.44
C GLY A 125 23.81 7.40 60.96
N GLN A 126 23.44 8.06 62.07
CA GLN A 126 24.23 8.58 63.20
C GLN A 126 25.50 9.39 62.92
#